data_AF-A0A822DJA3-F1
#
_entry.id   AF-A0A822DJA3-F1
#
_cell.length_a   1.000
_cell.length_b   1.000
_cell.length_c   1.000
_cell.angle_alpha   90.00
_cell.angle_beta   90.00
_cell.angle_gamma   90.00
#
_symmetry.space_group_name_H-M   'P 1'
#
loop_
_entity.id
_entity.type
_entity.pdbx_description
1 polymer ?
#
loop_
_entity_poly.entity_id
_entity_poly.type
_entity_poly.pdbx_seq_one_letter_code
_entity_poly.pdbx_strand_id
1 'polypeptide(L)'
;DRPKQIIAFTQYPQYSCSTTGSSLNAIAKYYEEKKEKLQLEKANKISYFDEKKDIQTKEDLKWSVIDRWHTHPGLIAAFVENIRNELNKFPEHVRNDVVILFSAHSLPMTVVNRGDTYPAEVAATVQAVM
;
A
#
# COMPACT_ATOMS: atom_id res chain seq x y z
N ASP A 1 17.91 12.46 -15.19
CA ASP A 1 17.74 11.01 -15.00
C ASP A 1 16.30 10.66 -14.68
N ARG A 2 15.69 9.73 -15.44
CA ARG A 2 14.39 9.15 -15.10
C ARG A 2 14.60 7.80 -14.42
N PRO A 3 13.75 7.41 -13.45
CA PRO A 3 13.86 6.09 -12.84
C PRO A 3 13.58 5.01 -13.90
N LYS A 4 14.34 3.92 -13.86
CA LYS A 4 14.10 2.73 -14.71
C LYS A 4 13.07 1.78 -14.10
N GLN A 5 12.95 1.78 -12.77
CA GLN A 5 12.01 0.97 -12.01
C GLN A 5 11.34 1.83 -10.92
N ILE A 6 10.05 1.60 -10.71
CA ILE A 6 9.27 2.21 -9.62
C ILE A 6 8.59 1.10 -8.84
N ILE A 7 8.65 1.20 -7.51
CA ILE A 7 7.96 0.29 -6.60
C ILE A 7 6.89 1.07 -5.86
N ALA A 8 5.61 0.74 -6.09
CA ALA A 8 4.52 1.23 -5.26
C ALA A 8 4.53 0.43 -3.95
N PHE A 9 5.16 0.98 -2.91
CA PHE A 9 5.27 0.34 -1.61
C PHE A 9 4.29 0.96 -0.62
N THR A 10 3.20 0.24 -0.32
CA THR A 10 2.22 0.72 0.64
C THR A 10 2.81 0.86 2.04
N GLN A 11 2.41 1.90 2.77
CA GLN A 11 2.77 2.06 4.18
C GLN A 11 1.78 1.35 5.13
N TYR A 12 0.75 0.69 4.59
CA TYR A 12 -0.19 -0.13 5.35
C TYR A 12 0.27 -1.59 5.32
N PRO A 13 0.75 -2.18 6.43
CA PRO A 13 1.18 -3.58 6.42
C PRO A 13 0.03 -4.54 6.08
N GLN A 14 -1.17 -4.24 6.57
CA GLN A 14 -2.40 -4.97 6.29
C GLN A 14 -3.15 -4.32 5.12
N TYR A 15 -3.44 -5.09 4.08
CA TYR A 15 -4.18 -4.62 2.93
C TYR A 15 -5.65 -4.36 3.28
N SER A 16 -6.16 -3.20 2.89
CA SER A 16 -7.59 -2.95 2.71
C SER A 16 -7.84 -2.34 1.34
N CYS A 17 -8.98 -2.65 0.72
CA CYS A 17 -9.40 -1.98 -0.50
C CYS A 17 -9.65 -0.48 -0.27
N SER A 18 -9.99 -0.08 0.96
CA SER A 18 -10.20 1.32 1.33
C SER A 18 -8.91 2.12 1.55
N THR A 19 -7.76 1.45 1.69
CA THR A 19 -6.44 2.08 1.87
C THR A 19 -5.52 1.80 0.68
N THR A 20 -4.74 0.71 0.72
CA THR A 20 -3.82 0.32 -0.35
C THR A 20 -4.55 0.19 -1.69
N GLY A 21 -5.73 -0.43 -1.72
CA GLY A 21 -6.52 -0.55 -2.94
C GLY A 21 -6.89 0.80 -3.57
N SER A 22 -7.28 1.77 -2.75
CA SER A 22 -7.57 3.14 -3.19
C SER A 22 -6.33 3.83 -3.78
N SER A 23 -5.16 3.67 -3.14
CA SER A 23 -3.90 4.20 -3.67
C SER A 23 -3.50 3.59 -5.02
N LEU A 24 -3.67 2.27 -5.18
CA LEU A 24 -3.38 1.59 -6.45
C LEU A 24 -4.35 2.02 -7.56
N ASN A 25 -5.64 2.19 -7.25
CA ASN A 25 -6.63 2.73 -8.19
C ASN A 25 -6.28 4.16 -8.62
N ALA A 26 -5.77 4.99 -7.71
CA ALA A 26 -5.33 6.34 -8.04
C ALA A 26 -4.14 6.34 -9.02
N ILE A 27 -3.18 5.42 -8.84
CA ILE A 27 -2.06 5.24 -9.77
C ILE A 27 -2.56 4.82 -11.16
N ALA A 28 -3.47 3.84 -11.22
CA ALA A 28 -4.05 3.37 -12.48
C ALA A 28 -4.77 4.52 -13.22
N LYS A 29 -5.67 5.22 -12.51
CA LYS A 29 -6.43 6.36 -13.04
C LYS A 29 -5.54 7.47 -13.59
N TYR A 30 -4.45 7.82 -12.89
CA TYR A 30 -3.50 8.83 -13.36
C TYR A 30 -2.91 8.48 -14.74
N TYR A 31 -2.55 7.22 -14.96
CA TYR A 31 -1.97 6.78 -16.24
C TYR A 31 -2.99 6.63 -17.35
N GLU A 32 -4.24 6.24 -17.03
CA GLU A 32 -5.36 6.24 -17.98
C GLU A 32 -5.63 7.66 -18.49
N GLU A 33 -5.82 8.63 -17.60
CA GLU A 33 -6.05 10.03 -17.96
C GLU A 33 -4.88 10.62 -18.76
N LYS A 34 -3.65 10.26 -18.41
CA LYS A 34 -2.45 10.70 -19.14
C LYS A 34 -2.38 10.10 -20.55
N LYS A 35 -2.79 8.84 -20.71
CA LYS A 35 -2.84 8.17 -22.02
C LYS A 35 -3.90 8.81 -22.91
N GLU A 36 -5.08 9.10 -22.39
CA GLU A 36 -6.16 9.79 -23.11
C GLU A 36 -5.73 11.19 -23.58
N LYS A 37 -5.12 12.00 -22.69
CA LYS A 37 -4.59 13.33 -23.06
C LYS A 37 -3.54 13.25 -24.18
N LEU A 38 -2.61 12.29 -24.09
CA LEU A 38 -1.60 12.06 -25.13
C LEU A 38 -2.22 11.64 -26.47
N GLN A 39 -3.31 10.86 -26.44
CA GLN A 39 -4.04 10.47 -27.66
C GLN A 39 -4.78 11.65 -28.28
N LEU A 40 -5.44 12.48 -27.47
CA LEU A 40 -6.11 13.71 -27.90
C LEU A 40 -5.12 14.71 -28.51
N GLU A 41 -3.97 14.93 -27.87
CA GLU A 41 -2.91 15.81 -28.41
C GLU A 41 -2.36 15.32 -29.75
N LYS A 42 -2.20 14.00 -29.91
CA LYS A 42 -1.79 13.40 -31.19
C LYS A 42 -2.86 13.56 -32.26
N ALA A 43 -4.13 13.30 -31.94
CA ALA A 43 -5.24 13.48 -32.86
C ALA A 43 -5.39 14.95 -33.32
N ASN A 44 -5.21 15.91 -32.40
CA ASN A 44 -5.28 17.34 -32.70
C ASN A 44 -4.06 17.85 -33.49
N LYS A 45 -2.90 17.20 -33.40
CA LYS A 45 -1.70 17.53 -34.21
C LYS A 45 -1.72 16.94 -35.63
N ILE A 46 -2.58 15.96 -35.92
CA ILE A 46 -2.69 15.34 -37.25
C ILE A 46 -3.39 16.26 -38.28
N SER A 47 -3.98 17.39 -37.87
CA SER A 47 -4.64 18.33 -38.79
C SER A 47 -3.71 19.31 -39.54
N TYR A 48 -2.40 19.33 -39.25
CA TYR A 48 -1.39 20.05 -40.03
C TYR A 48 -0.17 19.13 -40.25
N PHE A 49 -0.01 18.60 -41.47
CA PHE A 49 1.08 17.67 -41.85
C PHE A 49 2.48 18.31 -41.70
N ASP A 50 3.46 17.59 -41.13
CA ASP A 50 4.64 17.08 -41.86
C ASP A 50 5.51 16.08 -41.06
N GLU A 51 6.10 15.14 -41.80
CA GLU A 51 7.15 14.14 -41.60
C GLU A 51 7.64 13.70 -40.20
N LYS A 52 7.48 12.38 -39.98
CA LYS A 52 8.42 11.43 -39.36
C LYS A 52 9.44 12.03 -38.36
N LYS A 53 8.97 12.58 -37.26
CA LYS A 53 9.75 12.53 -36.01
C LYS A 53 9.52 11.18 -35.37
N ASP A 54 10.55 10.34 -35.49
CA ASP A 54 10.71 9.07 -34.79
C ASP A 54 10.21 9.25 -33.35
N ILE A 55 9.02 8.70 -33.06
CA ILE A 55 8.43 8.74 -31.72
C ILE A 55 9.26 7.74 -30.93
N GLN A 56 10.38 8.22 -30.42
CA GLN A 56 11.30 7.49 -29.57
C GLN A 56 10.45 6.80 -28.50
N THR A 57 10.32 5.48 -28.64
CA THR A 57 9.49 4.66 -27.78
C THR A 57 10.11 4.72 -26.39
N LYS A 58 9.51 5.61 -25.60
CA LYS A 58 9.67 5.80 -24.16
C LYS A 58 10.11 4.49 -23.52
N GLU A 59 11.35 4.43 -23.01
CA GLU A 59 11.85 3.27 -22.27
C GLU A 59 10.77 2.75 -21.31
N ASP A 60 10.52 1.44 -21.35
CA ASP A 60 9.47 0.80 -20.56
C ASP A 60 9.76 0.96 -19.06
N LEU A 61 9.13 1.96 -18.46
CA LEU A 61 9.17 2.21 -17.02
C LEU A 61 8.57 1.00 -16.30
N LYS A 62 9.42 0.21 -15.63
CA LYS A 62 8.97 -1.00 -14.94
C LYS A 62 8.33 -0.65 -13.61
N TRP A 63 7.06 -1.04 -13.44
CA TRP A 63 6.36 -0.96 -12.16
C TRP A 63 6.35 -2.30 -11.44
N SER A 64 6.47 -2.26 -10.12
CA SER A 64 6.13 -3.38 -9.24
C SER A 64 5.42 -2.84 -8.01
N VAL A 65 4.73 -3.72 -7.28
CA VAL A 65 3.92 -3.35 -6.12
C VAL A 65 4.32 -4.23 -4.94
N ILE A 66 4.41 -3.61 -3.76
CA ILE A 66 4.35 -4.30 -2.47
C ILE A 66 3.07 -3.80 -1.82
N ASP A 67 2.02 -4.61 -1.86
CA ASP A 67 0.66 -4.23 -1.46
C ASP A 67 0.30 -4.67 -0.03
N ARG A 68 1.08 -5.57 0.56
CA ARG A 68 0.93 -6.04 1.95
C ARG A 68 2.20 -6.67 2.49
N TRP A 69 2.36 -6.62 3.81
CA TRP A 69 3.56 -7.08 4.53
C TRP A 69 3.31 -7.25 6.05
N HIS A 70 2.09 -7.64 6.42
CA HIS A 70 1.57 -7.67 7.79
C HIS A 70 2.32 -8.60 8.77
N THR A 71 3.02 -9.63 8.29
CA THR A 71 3.85 -10.53 9.11
C THR A 71 5.34 -10.40 8.85
N HIS A 72 5.79 -9.26 8.27
CA HIS A 72 7.20 -9.05 8.03
C HIS A 72 8.02 -9.12 9.34
N PRO A 73 9.12 -9.90 9.41
CA PRO A 73 9.85 -10.12 10.67
C PRO A 73 10.30 -8.84 11.37
N GLY A 74 10.75 -7.84 10.61
CA GLY A 74 11.14 -6.54 11.17
C GLY A 74 9.99 -5.74 11.77
N LEU A 75 8.77 -5.87 11.21
CA LEU A 75 7.57 -5.23 11.77
C LEU A 75 7.18 -5.88 13.09
N ILE A 76 7.16 -7.22 13.11
CA ILE A 76 6.84 -8.01 14.31
C ILE A 76 7.86 -7.75 15.41
N ALA A 77 9.16 -7.76 15.08
CA ALA A 77 10.22 -7.47 16.04
C ALA A 77 10.05 -6.07 16.66
N ALA A 78 9.74 -5.06 15.86
CA ALA A 78 9.51 -3.70 16.35
C ALA A 78 8.29 -3.62 17.29
N PHE A 79 7.19 -4.30 16.97
CA PHE A 79 6.03 -4.36 17.88
C PHE A 79 6.37 -5.07 19.19
N VAL A 80 7.02 -6.23 19.13
CA VAL A 80 7.42 -7.01 20.31
C VAL A 80 8.35 -6.20 21.21
N GLU A 81 9.35 -5.53 20.63
CA GLU A 81 10.28 -4.68 21.37
C GLU A 81 9.54 -3.53 22.08
N ASN A 82 8.68 -2.80 21.37
CA ASN A 82 7.92 -1.69 21.94
C ASN A 82 6.97 -2.13 23.05
N ILE A 83 6.27 -3.26 22.87
CA ILE A 83 5.37 -3.83 23.89
C ILE A 83 6.16 -4.21 25.14
N ARG A 84 7.30 -4.89 25.00
CA ARG A 84 8.16 -5.27 26.14
C ARG A 84 8.68 -4.04 26.87
N ASN A 85 9.12 -3.03 26.12
CA ASN A 85 9.59 -1.78 26.69
C ASN A 85 8.50 -1.06 27.50
N GLU A 86 7.24 -1.08 27.04
CA GLU A 86 6.13 -0.50 27.78
C GLU A 86 5.74 -1.32 29.01
N LEU A 87 5.68 -2.65 28.88
CA LEU A 87 5.42 -3.57 30.00
C LEU A 87 6.46 -3.42 31.11
N ASN A 88 7.72 -3.15 30.76
CA ASN A 88 8.80 -2.93 31.72
C ASN A 88 8.58 -1.70 32.62
N LYS A 89 7.71 -0.76 32.23
CA LYS A 89 7.34 0.41 33.05
C LYS A 89 6.32 0.07 34.14
N PHE A 90 5.59 -1.04 34.02
CA PHE A 90 4.70 -1.51 35.07
C PHE A 90 5.49 -2.18 36.21
N PRO A 91 5.02 -2.09 37.47
CA PRO A 91 5.59 -2.85 38.57
C PRO A 91 5.63 -4.35 38.26
N GLU A 92 6.72 -5.01 38.64
CA GLU A 92 6.96 -6.42 38.30
C GLU A 92 5.81 -7.33 38.74
N HIS A 93 5.27 -7.09 39.94
CA HIS A 93 4.21 -7.91 40.54
C HIS A 93 2.83 -7.81 39.84
N VAL A 94 2.61 -6.82 38.97
CA VAL A 94 1.36 -6.70 38.18
C VAL A 94 1.58 -6.91 36.68
N ARG A 95 2.83 -7.01 36.21
CA ARG A 95 3.16 -7.03 34.78
C ARG A 95 2.48 -8.18 34.02
N ASN A 96 2.30 -9.32 34.68
CA ASN A 96 1.63 -10.49 34.11
C ASN A 96 0.10 -10.37 34.05
N ASP A 97 -0.48 -9.42 34.78
CA ASP A 97 -1.93 -9.15 34.80
C ASP A 97 -2.32 -8.04 33.82
N VAL A 98 -1.34 -7.42 33.15
CA VAL A 98 -1.58 -6.36 32.16
C VAL A 98 -2.27 -6.94 30.93
N VAL A 99 -3.45 -6.40 30.61
CA VAL A 99 -4.17 -6.73 29.37
C VAL A 99 -3.60 -5.92 28.20
N ILE A 100 -3.13 -6.61 27.17
CA ILE A 100 -2.68 -5.98 25.92
C ILE A 100 -3.88 -5.86 24.97
N LEU A 101 -4.32 -4.64 24.72
CA LEU A 101 -5.39 -4.35 23.77
C LEU A 101 -4.80 -3.86 22.44
N PHE A 102 -4.78 -4.72 21.43
CA PHE A 102 -4.48 -4.31 20.06
C PHE A 102 -5.69 -3.57 19.47
N SER A 103 -5.49 -2.30 19.12
CA SER A 103 -6.51 -1.47 18.50
C SER A 103 -6.14 -1.16 17.04
N ALA A 104 -7.09 -1.37 16.14
CA ALA A 104 -6.95 -1.12 14.71
C ALA A 104 -8.14 -0.26 14.23
N HIS A 105 -7.95 0.47 13.13
CA HIS A 105 -9.02 1.29 12.56
C HIS A 105 -10.12 0.39 12.01
N SER A 106 -11.38 0.66 12.39
CA SER A 106 -12.52 -0.17 11.96
C SER A 106 -12.85 0.03 10.48
N LEU A 107 -13.59 -0.92 9.92
CA LEU A 107 -14.15 -0.86 8.57
C LEU A 107 -15.69 -0.89 8.62
N PRO A 108 -16.38 -0.19 7.70
CA PRO A 108 -17.81 -0.37 7.53
C PRO A 108 -18.16 -1.84 7.26
N MET A 109 -19.24 -2.36 7.86
CA MET A 109 -19.63 -3.76 7.69
C MET A 109 -19.91 -4.14 6.24
N THR A 110 -20.32 -3.20 5.39
CA THR A 110 -20.48 -3.42 3.95
C THR A 110 -19.16 -3.74 3.24
N VAL A 111 -18.04 -3.18 3.70
CA VAL A 111 -16.69 -3.47 3.20
C VAL A 111 -16.22 -4.83 3.70
N VAL A 112 -16.43 -5.12 4.99
CA VAL A 112 -16.09 -6.42 5.59
C VAL A 112 -16.86 -7.56 4.92
N ASN A 113 -18.18 -7.42 4.80
CA ASN A 113 -19.05 -8.44 4.21
C ASN A 113 -18.80 -8.68 2.72
N ARG A 114 -18.11 -7.74 2.04
CA ARG A 114 -17.66 -7.90 0.66
C ARG A 114 -16.34 -8.71 0.55
N GLY A 115 -15.71 -9.05 1.67
CA GLY A 115 -14.51 -9.88 1.72
C GLY A 115 -13.19 -9.11 1.78
N ASP A 116 -13.18 -7.92 2.38
CA ASP A 116 -11.94 -7.18 2.60
C ASP A 116 -10.97 -7.98 3.50
N THR A 117 -9.69 -8.06 3.12
CA THR A 117 -8.70 -8.90 3.82
C THR A 117 -8.16 -8.27 5.09
N TYR A 118 -8.39 -6.98 5.32
CA TYR A 118 -7.81 -6.24 6.44
C TYR A 118 -8.05 -6.87 7.80
N PRO A 119 -9.28 -7.31 8.18
CA PRO A 119 -9.49 -7.89 9.50
C PRO A 119 -8.66 -9.16 9.75
N ALA A 120 -8.54 -10.02 8.73
CA ALA A 120 -7.75 -11.24 8.82
C ALA A 120 -6.25 -10.96 8.88
N GLU A 121 -5.76 -9.98 8.12
CA GLU A 121 -4.35 -9.58 8.13
C GLU A 121 -3.94 -8.87 9.42
N VAL A 122 -4.84 -8.08 10.03
CA VAL A 122 -4.66 -7.54 11.38
C VAL A 122 -4.55 -8.68 12.39
N ALA A 123 -5.49 -9.64 12.35
CA ALA A 123 -5.46 -10.80 13.24
C ALA A 123 -4.16 -11.61 13.08
N ALA A 124 -3.67 -11.80 11.85
CA ALA A 124 -2.39 -12.47 11.59
C ALA A 124 -1.18 -11.70 12.16
N THR A 125 -1.21 -10.36 12.13
CA THR A 125 -0.18 -9.52 12.76
C THR A 125 -0.18 -9.72 14.27
N VAL A 126 -1.36 -9.64 14.90
CA VAL A 126 -1.52 -9.84 16.35
C VAL A 126 -1.03 -11.23 16.74
N GLN A 127 -1.43 -12.27 16.00
CA GLN A 127 -1.02 -13.65 16.26
C GLN A 127 0.49 -13.86 16.14
N ALA A 128 1.18 -13.10 15.29
CA ALA A 128 2.63 -13.18 15.15
C ALA A 128 3.39 -12.38 16.22
N VAL A 129 2.77 -11.37 16.82
CA VAL A 129 3.34 -10.57 17.92
C VAL A 129 3.24 -11.30 19.26
N MET A 130 2.15 -12.05 19.46
CA MET A 130 1.87 -12.81 20.68
C MET A 130 2.63 -14.14 20.74
#